data_AF-C3XVF7-F1
#
_entry.id   AF-C3XVF7-F1
#
_cell.length_a   1.000
_cell.length_b   1.000
_cell.length_c   1.000
_cell.angle_alpha   90.00
_cell.angle_beta   90.00
_cell.angle_gamma   90.00
#
_symmetry.space_group_name_H-M   'P 1'
#
loop_
_entity.id
_entity.type
_entity.pdbx_description
1 polymer ?
#
loop_
_entity_poly.entity_id
_entity_poly.type
_entity_poly.pdbx_seq_one_letter_code
_entity_poly.pdbx_strand_id
1 'polypeptide(L)'
;MLALLTTTVGKTVDFSGRNITQVPIESFTADVYTVRLTGNKITHLGSFNTTPHIRFLFIDNNKVNNLSPQTFQGLCKLRVLDLNRNYIVSLRDFIFSDLTALWSLFLSNNLISAISERAFHGLVSLEFLGLAGNRLSVFPAQAIRLIPSNKLL
;
A
#
# COMPACT_ATOMS: atom_id res chain seq x y z
N MET A 1 -11.07 -13.54 18.33
CA MET A 1 -10.00 -13.33 19.31
C MET A 1 -8.86 -12.61 18.59
N LEU A 2 -8.61 -11.32 18.88
CA LEU A 2 -7.46 -10.58 18.33
C LEU A 2 -6.19 -11.19 18.95
N ALA A 3 -5.30 -11.77 18.14
CA ALA A 3 -3.99 -12.17 18.60
C ALA A 3 -3.07 -10.94 18.58
N LEU A 4 -2.71 -10.43 19.76
CA LEU A 4 -1.74 -9.36 19.93
C LEU A 4 -0.38 -10.00 20.19
N LEU A 5 0.49 -10.02 19.17
CA LEU A 5 1.89 -10.38 19.34
C LEU A 5 2.69 -9.09 19.50
N THR A 6 3.14 -8.81 20.71
CA THR A 6 4.07 -7.73 21.01
C THR A 6 5.49 -8.23 20.75
N THR A 7 6.06 -7.90 19.59
CA THR A 7 7.50 -7.96 19.40
C THR A 7 8.09 -6.59 19.73
N THR A 8 9.40 -6.53 20.00
CA THR A 8 10.20 -5.35 20.36
C THR A 8 10.17 -4.19 19.33
N VAL A 9 9.31 -4.29 18.31
CA VAL A 9 9.24 -3.45 17.10
C VAL A 9 7.92 -2.67 17.02
N GLY A 10 7.03 -2.78 18.02
CA GLY A 10 5.71 -2.13 18.06
C GLY A 10 4.57 -3.13 17.83
N LYS A 11 3.34 -2.71 18.13
CA LYS A 11 2.18 -3.62 18.16
C LYS A 11 1.76 -4.01 16.74
N THR A 12 1.47 -5.29 16.55
CA THR A 12 0.82 -5.79 15.33
C THR A 12 -0.68 -5.91 15.57
N VAL A 13 -1.48 -5.36 14.66
CA VAL A 13 -2.93 -5.60 14.57
C VAL A 13 -3.21 -6.48 13.37
N ASP A 14 -3.79 -7.64 13.62
CA ASP A 14 -4.03 -8.66 12.59
C ASP A 14 -5.53 -8.97 12.46
N PHE A 15 -6.08 -8.66 11.29
CA PHE A 15 -7.43 -8.99 10.86
C PHE A 15 -7.45 -9.94 9.65
N SER A 16 -6.35 -10.65 9.38
CA SER A 16 -6.25 -11.51 8.20
C SER A 16 -7.31 -12.61 8.21
N GLY A 17 -7.90 -12.89 7.04
CA GLY A 17 -8.84 -14.01 6.86
C GLY A 17 -10.19 -13.85 7.59
N ARG A 18 -10.58 -12.64 7.99
CA ARG A 18 -11.79 -12.39 8.79
C ARG A 18 -13.04 -12.04 7.98
N ASN A 19 -12.98 -12.15 6.65
CA ASN A 19 -14.07 -11.78 5.74
C ASN A 19 -14.57 -10.33 5.90
N ILE A 20 -13.77 -9.43 6.47
CA ILE A 20 -14.17 -8.03 6.66
C ILE A 20 -14.25 -7.32 5.30
N THR A 21 -15.19 -6.38 5.18
CA THR A 21 -15.46 -5.63 3.94
C THR A 21 -14.96 -4.19 3.99
N GLN A 22 -14.58 -3.72 5.18
CA GLN A 22 -14.08 -2.37 5.45
C GLN A 22 -12.88 -2.44 6.38
N VAL A 23 -12.01 -1.43 6.29
CA VAL A 23 -10.85 -1.28 7.17
C VAL A 23 -11.32 -0.82 8.55
N PRO A 24 -11.01 -1.55 9.65
CA PRO A 24 -11.37 -1.17 11.01
C PRO A 24 -10.37 -0.13 11.56
N ILE A 25 -10.38 1.08 10.98
CA ILE A 25 -9.37 2.13 11.23
C ILE A 25 -9.28 2.52 12.71
N GLU A 26 -10.40 2.44 13.44
CA GLU A 26 -10.52 2.72 14.86
C GLU A 26 -9.72 1.75 15.74
N SER A 27 -9.33 0.58 15.21
CA SER A 27 -8.51 -0.41 15.92
C SER A 27 -7.01 -0.11 15.85
N PHE A 28 -6.58 0.92 15.12
CA PHE A 28 -5.17 1.25 14.88
C PHE A 28 -4.70 2.34 15.87
N THR A 29 -4.56 1.95 17.14
CA THR A 29 -4.06 2.80 18.23
C THR A 29 -2.63 3.27 18.01
N ALA A 30 -2.19 4.35 18.65
CA ALA A 30 -0.90 5.02 18.39
C ALA A 30 0.38 4.15 18.53
N ASP A 31 0.29 2.99 19.20
CA ASP A 31 1.34 2.00 19.36
C ASP A 31 1.39 0.96 18.21
N VAL A 32 0.43 1.00 17.28
CA VAL A 32 0.28 0.06 16.16
C VAL A 32 1.27 0.36 15.05
N TYR A 33 2.14 -0.60 14.83
CA TYR A 33 3.25 -0.46 13.90
C TYR A 33 3.03 -1.25 12.62
N THR A 34 2.36 -2.39 12.75
CA THR A 34 2.06 -3.32 11.66
C THR A 34 0.57 -3.59 11.61
N VAL A 35 -0.03 -3.44 10.43
CA VAL A 35 -1.43 -3.75 10.16
C VAL A 35 -1.50 -4.83 9.09
N ARG A 36 -2.15 -5.95 9.43
CA ARG A 36 -2.43 -7.06 8.51
C ARG A 36 -3.92 -7.17 8.22
N LEU A 37 -4.29 -6.95 6.97
CA LEU A 37 -5.64 -7.04 6.43
C LEU A 37 -5.74 -8.11 5.34
N THR A 38 -4.74 -9.00 5.23
CA THR A 38 -4.58 -10.00 4.18
C THR A 38 -5.79 -10.94 4.08
N GLY A 39 -6.22 -11.27 2.86
CA GLY A 39 -7.23 -12.32 2.65
C GLY A 39 -8.61 -11.93 3.17
N ASN A 40 -9.06 -10.70 2.89
CA ASN A 40 -10.38 -10.21 3.28
C ASN A 40 -11.24 -9.86 2.06
N LYS A 41 -12.37 -9.17 2.26
CA LYS A 41 -13.31 -8.76 1.22
C LYS A 41 -13.35 -7.24 1.07
N ILE A 42 -12.26 -6.55 1.41
CA ILE A 42 -12.20 -5.08 1.41
C ILE A 42 -12.20 -4.59 -0.03
N THR A 43 -13.14 -3.69 -0.34
CA THR A 43 -13.26 -3.06 -1.67
C THR A 43 -12.75 -1.62 -1.68
N HIS A 44 -12.82 -0.94 -0.54
CA HIS A 44 -12.42 0.45 -0.36
C HIS A 44 -11.61 0.59 0.92
N LEU A 45 -10.48 1.29 0.83
CA LEU A 45 -9.54 1.42 1.93
C LEU A 45 -9.87 2.56 2.91
N GLY A 46 -10.66 3.54 2.49
CA GLY A 46 -10.83 4.78 3.25
C GLY A 46 -9.54 5.61 3.29
N SER A 47 -9.35 6.35 4.37
CA SER A 47 -8.15 7.17 4.62
C SER A 47 -7.44 6.71 5.89
N PHE A 48 -6.10 6.71 5.85
CA PHE A 48 -5.23 6.35 6.97
C PHE A 48 -4.60 7.58 7.66
N ASN A 49 -5.13 8.79 7.42
CA ASN A 49 -4.56 10.04 7.92
C ASN A 49 -4.47 10.14 9.46
N THR A 50 -5.31 9.41 10.20
CA THR A 50 -5.26 9.30 11.67
C THR A 50 -4.22 8.30 12.18
N THR A 51 -3.55 7.59 11.28
CA THR A 51 -2.59 6.51 11.61
C THR A 51 -1.18 6.74 11.04
N PRO A 52 -0.59 7.95 11.18
CA PRO A 52 0.69 8.30 10.54
C PRO A 52 1.92 7.54 11.09
N HIS A 53 1.71 6.72 12.10
CA HIS A 53 2.73 5.96 12.82
C HIS A 53 2.94 4.54 12.26
N ILE A 54 2.00 4.03 11.44
CA ILE A 54 2.10 2.70 10.81
C ILE A 54 3.33 2.64 9.91
N ARG A 55 4.04 1.51 9.96
CA ARG A 55 5.24 1.26 9.13
C ARG A 55 5.07 0.10 8.15
N PHE A 56 4.17 -0.84 8.43
CA PHE A 56 3.93 -2.01 7.60
C PHE A 56 2.43 -2.19 7.41
N LEU A 57 1.97 -2.13 6.16
CA LEU A 57 0.56 -2.23 5.81
C LEU A 57 0.38 -3.32 4.75
N PHE A 58 -0.23 -4.44 5.15
CA PHE A 58 -0.49 -5.58 4.29
C PHE A 58 -1.99 -5.66 3.98
N ILE A 59 -2.35 -5.47 2.72
CA ILE A 59 -3.74 -5.46 2.22
C ILE A 59 -3.88 -6.42 1.03
N ASP A 60 -2.95 -7.36 0.91
CA ASP A 60 -2.93 -8.32 -0.19
C ASP A 60 -4.13 -9.28 -0.13
N ASN A 61 -4.47 -9.83 -1.29
CA ASN A 61 -5.57 -10.79 -1.43
C ASN A 61 -6.91 -10.23 -0.93
N ASN A 62 -7.27 -9.04 -1.41
CA ASN A 62 -8.52 -8.34 -1.13
C ASN A 62 -9.28 -8.02 -2.43
N LYS A 63 -10.30 -7.16 -2.34
CA LYS A 63 -11.13 -6.74 -3.48
C LYS A 63 -10.96 -5.27 -3.85
N VAL A 64 -9.84 -4.65 -3.49
CA VAL A 64 -9.61 -3.22 -3.71
C VAL A 64 -9.50 -2.94 -5.20
N ASN A 65 -10.35 -2.07 -5.74
CA ASN A 65 -10.39 -1.77 -7.17
C ASN A 65 -10.05 -0.30 -7.50
N ASN A 66 -10.04 0.58 -6.50
CA ASN A 66 -9.75 2.00 -6.67
C ASN A 66 -8.96 2.50 -5.45
N LEU A 67 -8.00 3.38 -5.71
CA LEU A 67 -7.23 4.09 -4.69
C LEU A 67 -7.59 5.58 -4.78
N SER A 68 -8.01 6.15 -3.67
CA SER A 68 -8.28 7.58 -3.55
C SER A 68 -6.97 8.31 -3.24
N PRO A 69 -6.75 9.54 -3.77
CA PRO A 69 -5.57 10.35 -3.44
C PRO A 69 -5.37 10.57 -1.93
N GLN A 70 -6.45 10.50 -1.14
CA GLN A 70 -6.44 10.70 0.31
C GLN A 70 -6.19 9.40 1.10
N THR A 71 -6.13 8.25 0.43
CA THR A 71 -6.00 6.95 1.12
C THR A 71 -4.73 6.87 1.96
N PHE A 72 -3.58 7.26 1.39
CA PHE A 72 -2.28 7.14 2.03
C PHE A 72 -1.70 8.47 2.54
N GLN A 73 -2.52 9.52 2.54
CA GLN A 73 -2.11 10.85 2.98
C GLN A 73 -1.59 10.81 4.43
N GLY A 74 -0.45 11.44 4.69
CA GLY A 74 0.18 11.50 6.02
C GLY A 74 0.95 10.24 6.45
N LEU A 75 0.99 9.17 5.66
CA LEU A 75 1.73 7.94 5.98
C LEU A 75 3.25 8.04 5.68
N CYS A 76 3.88 9.13 6.10
CA CYS A 76 5.29 9.43 5.83
C CYS A 76 6.30 8.50 6.52
N LYS A 77 5.85 7.63 7.44
CA LYS A 77 6.67 6.60 8.09
C LYS A 77 6.47 5.20 7.52
N LEU A 78 5.55 5.03 6.55
CA LEU A 78 5.27 3.72 5.96
C LEU A 78 6.49 3.22 5.18
N ARG A 79 6.92 2.00 5.48
CA ARG A 79 8.08 1.36 4.85
C ARG A 79 7.69 0.30 3.84
N VAL A 80 6.62 -0.45 4.13
CA VAL A 80 6.11 -1.50 3.25
C VAL A 80 4.61 -1.34 3.05
N LEU A 81 4.21 -1.36 1.78
CA LEU A 81 2.82 -1.39 1.35
C LEU A 81 2.62 -2.57 0.41
N ASP A 82 1.85 -3.57 0.87
CA ASP A 82 1.47 -4.71 0.04
C ASP A 82 0.01 -4.60 -0.41
N LEU A 83 -0.17 -4.41 -1.71
CA LEU A 83 -1.45 -4.35 -2.43
C LEU A 83 -1.55 -5.48 -3.47
N ASN A 84 -0.72 -6.51 -3.39
CA ASN A 84 -0.75 -7.65 -4.31
C ASN A 84 -2.14 -8.30 -4.35
N ARG A 85 -2.50 -8.93 -5.47
CA ARG A 85 -3.74 -9.73 -5.60
C ARG A 85 -4.98 -8.93 -5.19
N ASN A 86 -5.11 -7.74 -5.75
CA ASN A 86 -6.31 -6.90 -5.68
C ASN A 86 -6.84 -6.68 -7.12
N TYR A 87 -7.75 -5.73 -7.30
CA TYR A 87 -8.40 -5.42 -8.59
C TYR A 87 -8.11 -4.00 -9.06
N ILE A 88 -6.98 -3.41 -8.65
CA ILE A 88 -6.62 -2.03 -8.99
C ILE A 88 -6.42 -1.94 -10.51
N VAL A 89 -7.11 -0.98 -11.15
CA VAL A 89 -7.10 -0.84 -12.62
C VAL A 89 -6.14 0.24 -13.11
N SER A 90 -5.88 1.26 -12.29
CA SER A 90 -5.03 2.39 -12.69
C SER A 90 -4.37 3.06 -11.50
N LEU A 91 -3.19 3.63 -11.71
CA LEU A 91 -2.51 4.51 -10.75
C LEU A 91 -2.57 5.96 -11.24
N ARG A 92 -3.18 6.84 -10.45
CA ARG A 92 -3.31 8.27 -10.75
C ARG A 92 -2.08 9.03 -10.28
N ASP A 93 -1.93 10.26 -10.77
CA ASP A 93 -0.91 11.19 -10.30
C ASP A 93 -0.95 11.34 -8.76
N PHE A 94 0.23 11.38 -8.15
CA PHE A 94 0.45 11.68 -6.72
C PHE A 94 -0.21 10.72 -5.73
N ILE A 95 -0.70 9.55 -6.16
CA ILE A 95 -1.40 8.59 -5.30
C ILE A 95 -0.55 8.08 -4.12
N PHE A 96 0.78 8.20 -4.22
CA PHE A 96 1.75 7.81 -3.19
C PHE A 96 2.63 8.98 -2.70
N SER A 97 2.23 10.25 -2.91
CA SER A 97 3.11 11.42 -2.70
C SER A 97 3.71 11.52 -1.30
N ASP A 98 2.95 11.12 -0.28
CA ASP A 98 3.33 11.27 1.13
C ASP A 98 4.16 10.09 1.64
N LEU A 99 4.30 9.02 0.85
CA LEU A 99 4.98 7.78 1.21
C LEU A 99 6.51 7.91 1.08
N THR A 100 7.09 8.96 1.65
CA THR A 100 8.50 9.34 1.47
C THR A 100 9.51 8.35 2.05
N ALA A 101 9.12 7.59 3.08
CA ALA A 101 9.93 6.51 3.67
C ALA A 101 9.65 5.12 3.08
N LEU A 102 8.79 5.02 2.06
CA LEU A 102 8.38 3.74 1.50
C LEU A 102 9.54 3.09 0.77
N TRP A 103 9.86 1.88 1.20
CA TRP A 103 10.98 1.08 0.72
C TRP A 103 10.51 0.01 -0.27
N SER A 104 9.35 -0.59 -0.01
CA SER A 104 8.78 -1.64 -0.87
C SER A 104 7.31 -1.38 -1.15
N LEU A 105 6.97 -1.36 -2.45
CA LEU A 105 5.62 -1.25 -2.97
C LEU A 105 5.30 -2.48 -3.80
N PHE A 106 4.31 -3.26 -3.36
CA PHE A 106 3.88 -4.46 -4.06
C PHE A 106 2.49 -4.24 -4.68
N LEU A 107 2.42 -4.31 -6.01
CA LEU A 107 1.21 -4.13 -6.81
C LEU A 107 0.98 -5.29 -7.78
N SER A 108 1.67 -6.42 -7.58
CA SER A 108 1.64 -7.55 -8.51
C SER A 108 0.28 -8.25 -8.47
N ASN A 109 -0.09 -8.87 -9.61
CA ASN A 109 -1.37 -9.56 -9.78
C ASN A 109 -2.58 -8.65 -9.50
N ASN A 110 -2.53 -7.42 -10.01
CA ASN A 110 -3.68 -6.51 -10.09
C ASN A 110 -4.19 -6.44 -11.55
N LEU A 111 -5.06 -5.48 -11.85
CA LEU A 111 -5.60 -5.25 -13.19
C LEU A 111 -5.04 -3.97 -13.82
N ILE A 112 -3.85 -3.52 -13.39
CA ILE A 112 -3.34 -2.20 -13.73
C ILE A 112 -3.03 -2.17 -15.23
N SER A 113 -3.78 -1.36 -15.96
CA SER A 113 -3.58 -1.13 -17.40
C SER A 113 -3.07 0.27 -17.72
N ALA A 114 -3.14 1.21 -16.77
CA ALA A 114 -2.67 2.57 -16.92
C ALA A 114 -1.95 3.07 -15.66
N ILE A 115 -0.77 3.65 -15.84
CA ILE A 115 0.01 4.30 -14.78
C ILE A 115 0.30 5.72 -15.26
N SER A 116 -0.15 6.71 -14.48
CA SER A 116 0.08 8.11 -14.78
C SER A 116 1.55 8.49 -14.59
N GLU A 117 2.01 9.49 -15.34
CA GLU A 117 3.43 9.89 -15.35
C GLU A 117 3.95 10.33 -13.97
N ARG A 118 3.08 10.83 -13.08
CA ARG A 118 3.45 11.22 -11.71
C ARG A 118 2.92 10.28 -10.64
N ALA A 119 2.55 9.05 -11.00
CA ALA A 119 2.00 8.09 -10.05
C ALA A 119 2.96 7.75 -8.90
N PHE A 120 4.27 7.69 -9.19
CA PHE A 120 5.32 7.37 -8.21
C PHE A 120 6.05 8.62 -7.66
N HIS A 121 5.53 9.81 -7.92
CA HIS A 121 6.08 11.03 -7.33
C HIS A 121 6.08 10.92 -5.79
N GLY A 122 7.18 11.33 -5.14
CA GLY A 122 7.33 11.32 -3.69
C GLY A 122 7.95 10.04 -3.12
N LEU A 123 8.06 8.97 -3.91
CA LEU A 123 8.66 7.68 -3.52
C LEU A 123 10.20 7.72 -3.51
N VAL A 124 10.78 8.68 -2.78
CA VAL A 124 12.23 8.97 -2.75
C VAL A 124 13.09 7.93 -2.04
N SER A 125 12.47 7.00 -1.30
CA SER A 125 13.16 5.90 -0.61
C SER A 125 12.87 4.54 -1.21
N LEU A 126 12.13 4.48 -2.34
CA LEU A 126 11.66 3.23 -2.90
C LEU A 126 12.81 2.45 -3.54
N GLU A 127 12.94 1.19 -3.15
CA GLU A 127 13.94 0.26 -3.67
C GLU A 127 13.29 -0.92 -4.37
N PHE A 128 12.08 -1.31 -3.96
CA PHE A 128 11.37 -2.43 -4.56
C PHE A 128 10.00 -2.02 -5.10
N LEU A 129 9.77 -2.29 -6.38
CA LEU A 129 8.48 -2.08 -7.05
C LEU A 129 8.04 -3.36 -7.77
N GLY A 130 7.02 -4.02 -7.23
CA GLY A 130 6.42 -5.20 -7.87
C GLY A 130 5.23 -4.81 -8.75
N LEU A 131 5.36 -4.97 -10.07
CA LEU A 131 4.27 -4.75 -11.05
C LEU A 131 3.90 -6.00 -11.85
N ALA A 132 4.48 -7.17 -11.55
CA ALA A 132 4.28 -8.40 -12.31
C ALA A 132 2.80 -8.83 -12.32
N GLY A 133 2.35 -9.47 -13.42
CA GLY A 133 0.97 -9.96 -13.52
C GLY A 133 -0.11 -8.88 -13.59
N ASN A 134 0.24 -7.66 -14.04
CA ASN A 134 -0.71 -6.60 -14.39
C ASN A 134 -1.06 -6.63 -15.90
N ARG A 135 -1.85 -5.66 -16.36
CA ARG A 135 -2.35 -5.55 -17.74
C ARG A 135 -1.73 -4.38 -18.50
N LEU A 136 -0.46 -4.07 -18.21
CA LEU A 136 0.26 -2.99 -18.86
C LEU A 136 0.55 -3.36 -20.31
N SER A 137 0.01 -2.57 -21.25
CA SER A 137 0.33 -2.67 -22.68
C SER A 137 1.57 -1.86 -23.06
N VAL A 138 1.94 -0.89 -22.23
CA VAL A 138 3.07 0.02 -22.45
C VAL A 138 3.91 0.10 -21.18
N PHE A 139 5.23 0.11 -21.34
CA PHE A 139 6.16 0.34 -20.24
C PHE A 139 6.07 1.79 -19.74
N PRO A 140 5.76 2.05 -18.45
CA PRO A 140 5.51 3.39 -17.91
C PRO A 140 6.82 4.14 -17.63
N ALA A 141 7.64 4.38 -18.66
CA ALA A 141 8.99 4.92 -18.53
C ALA A 141 9.07 6.23 -17.73
N GLN A 142 8.13 7.16 -17.94
CA GLN A 142 8.13 8.44 -17.23
C GLN A 142 7.87 8.29 -15.74
N ALA A 143 6.91 7.43 -15.36
CA ALA A 143 6.61 7.18 -13.96
C ALA A 143 7.80 6.51 -13.25
N ILE A 144 8.45 5.54 -13.91
CA ILE A 144 9.58 4.81 -13.34
C ILE A 144 10.81 5.72 -13.16
N ARG A 145 11.03 6.70 -14.05
CA ARG A 145 12.13 7.68 -13.93
C ARG A 145 12.04 8.55 -12.67
N LEU A 146 10.87 8.67 -12.05
CA LEU A 146 10.70 9.40 -10.79
C LEU A 146 11.14 8.59 -9.56
N ILE A 147 11.37 7.29 -9.73
CA ILE A 147 11.91 6.43 -8.69
C ILE A 147 13.44 6.55 -8.75
N PRO A 148 14.14 6.80 -7.61
CA PRO A 148 15.59 6.90 -7.60
C PRO A 148 16.26 5.65 -8.20
N SER A 149 16.95 5.82 -9.32
CA SER A 149 17.40 4.74 -10.23
C SER A 149 18.43 3.75 -9.65
N ASN A 150 18.95 3.97 -8.45
CA ASN A 150 20.13 3.23 -7.96
C ASN A 150 19.79 1.90 -7.27
N LYS A 151 18.50 1.52 -7.19
CA LYS A 151 18.08 0.45 -6.26
C LYS A 151 16.92 -0.44 -6.71
N LEU A 152 16.36 -0.22 -7.90
CA LEU A 152 15.28 -1.07 -8.44
C LEU A 152 15.88 -2.40 -8.95
N LEU A 153 15.71 -3.46 -8.17
CA LEU A 153 15.97 -4.86 -8.55
C LEU A 153 14.77 -5.49 -9.26
#